data_AF-A0ABD7NWX8-F1
#
_entry.id   AF-A0ABD7NWX8-F1
#
_cell.length_a   1.000
_cell.length_b   1.000
_cell.length_c   1.000
_cell.angle_alpha   90.00
_cell.angle_beta   90.00
_cell.angle_gamma   90.00
#
_symmetry.space_group_name_H-M   'P 1'
#
loop_
_entity.id
_entity.type
_entity.pdbx_description
1 polymer ?
#
loop_
_entity_poly.entity_id
_entity_poly.type
_entity_poly.pdbx_seq_one_letter_code
_entity_poly.pdbx_strand_id
1 'polypeptide(L)'
;MSDIEDLNPEHMFDHLKNIFNEKAEDKEEEEKLFTDKDLLRLFEDKIWEDLQKIKRDCNSKNLQAYCSAALKNYKRNLISLYILKIKEVEDLKLTTRSADMFFINYLGRSVGEKYLCENFGRDFKNGDKIILTDKYKSELNLIILKYKSECEASLCFIISLYRRFKNYIIYA
;
A
#
# COMPACT_ATOMS: atom_id res chain seq x y z
N MET A 1 17.39 -0.42 -27.97
CA MET A 1 18.00 -0.64 -26.64
C MET A 1 18.06 0.67 -25.86
N SER A 2 16.97 0.97 -25.15
CA SER A 2 16.99 1.18 -23.70
C SER A 2 15.55 0.97 -23.26
N ASP A 3 15.34 -0.06 -22.45
CA ASP A 3 14.06 -0.71 -22.22
C ASP A 3 13.08 0.22 -21.48
N ILE A 4 12.07 0.69 -22.21
CA ILE A 4 10.88 1.35 -21.66
C ILE A 4 9.97 0.34 -20.93
N GLU A 5 10.27 -0.97 -21.04
CA GLU A 5 9.53 -2.06 -20.41
C GLU A 5 9.73 -2.15 -18.88
N ASP A 6 10.77 -1.52 -18.32
CA ASP A 6 11.08 -1.56 -16.87
C ASP A 6 10.28 -0.55 -16.00
N LEU A 7 9.28 0.11 -16.59
CA LEU A 7 8.33 0.97 -15.87
C LEU A 7 6.94 0.35 -15.76
N ASN A 8 6.84 -0.99 -15.88
CA ASN A 8 5.60 -1.69 -15.59
C ASN A 8 5.38 -1.76 -14.06
N PRO A 9 4.24 -1.27 -13.52
CA PRO A 9 3.86 -1.41 -12.12
C PRO A 9 3.96 -2.83 -11.56
N GLU A 10 3.79 -3.86 -12.40
CA GLU A 10 3.93 -5.27 -12.04
C GLU A 10 5.37 -5.65 -11.64
N HIS A 11 6.37 -5.13 -12.37
CA HIS A 11 7.79 -5.40 -12.07
C HIS A 11 8.26 -4.72 -10.77
N MET A 12 7.68 -3.56 -10.42
CA MET A 12 7.92 -2.93 -9.12
C MET A 12 7.27 -3.70 -7.97
N PHE A 13 6.12 -4.34 -8.23
CA PHE A 13 5.43 -5.18 -7.25
C PHE A 13 6.22 -6.45 -6.92
N ASP A 14 6.72 -7.15 -7.94
CA ASP A 14 7.53 -8.36 -7.75
C ASP A 14 8.90 -8.07 -7.12
N HIS A 15 9.53 -6.94 -7.48
CA HIS A 15 10.78 -6.53 -6.86
C HIS A 15 10.62 -6.25 -5.37
N LEU A 16 9.50 -5.64 -4.95
CA LEU A 16 9.20 -5.45 -3.54
C LEU A 16 8.89 -6.79 -2.85
N LYS A 17 8.07 -7.65 -3.48
CA LYS A 17 7.66 -8.95 -2.91
C LYS A 17 8.84 -9.89 -2.61
N ASN A 18 9.87 -9.90 -3.46
CA ASN A 18 11.06 -10.75 -3.27
C ASN A 18 12.01 -10.28 -2.17
N ILE A 19 12.08 -8.96 -1.90
CA ILE A 19 12.94 -8.41 -0.83
C ILE A 19 12.43 -8.81 0.57
N PHE A 20 11.13 -9.07 0.73
CA PHE A 20 10.52 -9.34 2.03
C PHE A 20 10.52 -10.81 2.47
N ASN A 21 10.71 -11.76 1.56
CA ASN A 21 10.78 -13.18 1.92
C ASN A 21 12.12 -13.58 2.58
N GLU A 22 13.16 -12.76 2.47
CA GLU A 22 14.50 -13.09 3.00
C GLU A 22 14.70 -12.78 4.50
N LYS A 23 13.75 -12.13 5.19
CA LYS A 23 13.94 -11.64 6.57
C LYS A 23 12.98 -12.18 7.62
N ALA A 24 12.12 -13.14 7.29
CA ALA A 24 11.14 -13.71 8.22
C ALA A 24 11.72 -14.79 9.17
N GLU A 25 12.90 -14.54 9.75
CA GLU A 25 13.48 -15.35 10.84
C GLU A 25 13.97 -14.42 11.95
N ASP A 26 13.07 -13.99 12.86
CA ASP A 26 13.27 -14.05 14.32
C ASP A 26 12.31 -13.14 15.13
N LYS A 27 11.61 -13.81 16.07
CA LYS A 27 11.21 -13.43 17.46
C LYS A 27 9.89 -12.71 17.78
N GLU A 28 9.18 -13.37 18.70
CA GLU A 28 8.04 -12.96 19.50
C GLU A 28 8.40 -11.83 20.49
N GLU A 29 7.99 -10.60 20.21
CA GLU A 29 7.58 -9.62 21.21
C GLU A 29 6.13 -9.24 20.90
N GLU A 30 5.40 -8.59 21.81
CA GLU A 30 4.16 -7.88 21.44
C GLU A 30 4.53 -6.74 20.46
N GLU A 31 4.87 -7.09 19.23
CA GLU A 31 5.28 -6.21 18.16
C GLU A 31 4.07 -5.33 17.84
N LYS A 32 4.19 -4.02 18.11
CA LYS A 32 3.44 -3.06 17.30
C LYS A 32 3.71 -3.44 15.85
N LEU A 33 2.66 -3.74 15.08
CA LEU A 33 2.77 -4.47 13.82
C LEU A 33 3.78 -3.84 12.85
N PHE A 34 4.02 -2.53 12.95
CA PHE A 34 4.92 -1.77 12.10
C PHE A 34 5.77 -0.71 12.82
N THR A 35 6.27 -0.94 14.04
CA THR A 35 7.31 -0.05 14.60
C THR A 35 8.70 -0.21 14.01
N ASP A 36 8.86 -1.04 13.00
CA ASP A 36 10.12 -1.13 12.28
C ASP A 36 10.40 0.20 11.59
N LYS A 37 11.20 1.02 12.29
CA LYS A 37 11.87 2.20 11.73
C LYS A 37 12.53 1.84 10.40
N ASP A 38 12.93 0.59 10.22
CA ASP A 38 13.52 0.07 9.00
C ASP A 38 12.51 -0.05 7.85
N LEU A 39 11.24 -0.43 8.10
CA LEU A 39 10.21 -0.39 7.05
C LEU A 39 9.94 1.06 6.62
N LEU A 40 9.80 1.99 7.57
CA LEU A 40 9.58 3.40 7.25
C LEU A 40 10.79 4.02 6.52
N ARG A 41 12.01 3.59 6.82
CA ARG A 41 13.24 3.97 6.09
C ARG A 41 13.23 3.44 4.66
N LEU A 42 12.80 2.20 4.43
CA LEU A 42 12.67 1.66 3.07
C LEU A 42 11.70 2.49 2.22
N PHE A 43 10.58 2.93 2.81
CA PHE A 43 9.69 3.87 2.13
C PHE A 43 10.36 5.22 1.87
N GLU A 44 11.14 5.74 2.82
CA GLU A 44 11.87 7.01 2.66
C GLU A 44 12.83 6.96 1.47
N ASP A 45 13.69 5.95 1.41
CA ASP A 45 14.66 5.77 0.33
C ASP A 45 13.97 5.59 -1.02
N LYS A 46 12.92 4.77 -1.08
CA LYS A 46 12.18 4.54 -2.33
C LYS A 46 11.43 5.77 -2.82
N ILE A 47 10.77 6.50 -1.92
CA ILE A 47 10.09 7.75 -2.29
C ILE A 47 11.10 8.75 -2.86
N TRP A 48 12.28 8.84 -2.26
CA TRP A 48 13.35 9.70 -2.74
C TRP A 48 13.80 9.30 -4.16
N GLU A 49 14.15 8.03 -4.36
CA GLU A 49 14.58 7.48 -5.66
C GLU A 49 13.52 7.71 -6.76
N ASP A 50 12.27 7.38 -6.48
CA ASP A 50 11.18 7.50 -7.45
C ASP A 50 10.92 8.96 -7.83
N LEU A 51 10.95 9.89 -6.86
CA LEU A 51 10.76 11.31 -7.16
C LEU A 51 11.91 11.89 -8.00
N GLN A 52 13.16 11.44 -7.77
CA GLN A 52 14.30 11.80 -8.63
C GLN A 52 14.11 11.27 -10.05
N LYS A 53 13.68 10.01 -10.18
CA LYS A 53 13.37 9.38 -11.48
C LYS A 53 12.24 10.13 -12.19
N ILE A 54 11.16 10.45 -11.49
CA ILE A 54 10.04 11.24 -12.02
C ILE A 54 10.51 12.62 -12.51
N LYS A 55 11.35 13.34 -11.73
CA LYS A 55 11.89 14.65 -12.15
C LYS A 55 12.70 14.55 -13.44
N ARG A 56 13.54 13.53 -13.55
CA ARG A 56 14.46 13.33 -14.67
C ARG A 56 13.73 12.89 -15.95
N ASP A 57 12.78 11.96 -15.81
CA ASP A 57 12.25 11.22 -16.95
C ASP A 57 10.90 11.78 -17.43
N CYS A 58 10.15 12.50 -16.57
CA CYS A 58 8.83 13.03 -16.93
C CYS A 58 8.90 14.47 -17.47
N ASN A 59 8.17 14.73 -18.56
CA ASN A 59 7.97 16.09 -19.02
C ASN A 59 7.02 16.88 -18.09
N SER A 60 7.09 18.22 -18.14
CA SER A 60 6.34 19.12 -17.26
C SER A 60 4.82 18.96 -17.35
N LYS A 61 4.28 18.52 -18.51
CA LYS A 61 2.83 18.33 -18.71
C LYS A 61 2.28 17.16 -17.89
N ASN A 62 3.05 16.09 -17.71
CA ASN A 62 2.57 14.87 -17.06
C ASN A 62 3.09 14.69 -15.64
N LEU A 63 4.09 15.49 -15.22
CA LEU A 63 4.79 15.40 -13.94
C LEU A 63 3.87 15.25 -12.72
N GLN A 64 2.82 16.07 -12.67
CA GLN A 64 1.85 16.04 -11.57
C GLN A 64 1.01 14.75 -11.53
N ALA A 65 0.71 14.18 -12.70
CA ALA A 65 -0.03 12.91 -12.80
C ALA A 65 0.83 11.74 -12.28
N TYR A 66 2.10 11.69 -12.68
CA TYR A 66 3.06 10.70 -12.18
C TYR A 66 3.27 10.83 -10.67
N CYS A 67 3.46 12.04 -10.16
CA CYS A 67 3.57 12.27 -8.72
C CYS A 67 2.32 11.82 -7.95
N SER A 68 1.13 12.00 -8.54
CA SER A 68 -0.13 11.59 -7.91
C SER A 68 -0.31 10.07 -7.94
N ALA A 69 0.14 9.41 -9.02
CA ALA A 69 0.11 7.96 -9.15
C ALA A 69 1.07 7.28 -8.16
N ALA A 70 2.31 7.78 -8.05
CA ALA A 70 3.31 7.26 -7.11
C ALA A 70 2.81 7.34 -5.65
N LEU A 71 2.27 8.49 -5.21
CA LEU A 71 1.69 8.60 -3.86
C LEU A 71 0.55 7.62 -3.62
N LYS A 72 -0.31 7.37 -4.62
CA LYS A 72 -1.39 6.37 -4.50
C LYS A 72 -0.81 4.96 -4.33
N ASN A 73 0.27 4.63 -5.03
CA ASN A 73 0.93 3.33 -4.90
C ASN A 73 1.55 3.15 -3.51
N TYR A 74 2.24 4.15 -2.98
CA TYR A 74 2.80 4.06 -1.63
C TYR A 74 1.74 3.81 -0.55
N LYS A 75 0.60 4.50 -0.64
CA LYS A 75 -0.55 4.24 0.25
C LYS A 75 -1.07 2.81 0.12
N ARG A 76 -1.22 2.32 -1.11
CA ARG A 76 -1.69 0.95 -1.37
C ARG A 76 -0.76 -0.10 -0.82
N ASN A 77 0.54 0.07 -1.06
CA ASN A 77 1.55 -0.88 -0.62
C ASN A 77 1.60 -0.96 0.91
N LEU A 78 1.54 0.20 1.58
CA LEU A 78 1.46 0.22 3.04
C LEU A 78 0.23 -0.56 3.54
N ILE A 79 -0.95 -0.33 2.98
CA ILE A 79 -2.16 -1.04 3.41
C ILE A 79 -2.10 -2.53 3.09
N SER A 80 -1.54 -2.91 1.94
CA SER A 80 -1.34 -4.31 1.60
C SER A 80 -0.44 -5.02 2.62
N LEU A 81 0.66 -4.38 3.03
CA LEU A 81 1.53 -4.90 4.08
C LEU A 81 0.78 -5.06 5.40
N TYR A 82 0.01 -4.05 5.83
CA TYR A 82 -0.82 -4.16 7.02
C TYR A 82 -1.79 -5.33 6.95
N ILE A 83 -2.47 -5.51 5.82
CA ILE A 83 -3.40 -6.63 5.63
C ILE A 83 -2.69 -7.99 5.74
N LEU A 84 -1.50 -8.13 5.14
CA LEU A 84 -0.73 -9.37 5.20
C LEU A 84 -0.23 -9.70 6.61
N LYS A 85 0.26 -8.70 7.35
CA LYS A 85 0.71 -8.91 8.75
C LYS A 85 -0.48 -9.15 9.68
N ILE A 86 -1.58 -8.41 9.53
CA ILE A 86 -2.83 -8.67 10.30
C ILE A 86 -3.33 -10.09 10.03
N LYS A 87 -3.28 -10.54 8.76
CA LYS A 87 -3.66 -11.91 8.40
C LYS A 87 -2.82 -12.93 9.16
N GLU A 88 -1.52 -12.72 9.26
CA GLU A 88 -0.60 -13.59 9.98
C GLU A 88 -0.88 -13.59 11.49
N VAL A 89 -0.97 -12.40 12.10
CA VAL A 89 -1.16 -12.23 13.56
C VAL A 89 -2.53 -12.71 14.04
N GLU A 90 -3.58 -12.47 13.25
CA GLU A 90 -4.97 -12.81 13.60
C GLU A 90 -5.42 -14.17 13.01
N ASP A 91 -4.50 -14.92 12.39
CA ASP A 91 -4.77 -16.18 11.66
C ASP A 91 -5.99 -16.10 10.73
N LEU A 92 -6.08 -14.99 9.98
CA LEU A 92 -7.24 -14.74 9.14
C LEU A 92 -7.14 -15.48 7.82
N LYS A 93 -8.23 -16.15 7.45
CA LYS A 93 -8.44 -16.57 6.08
C LYS A 93 -8.74 -15.35 5.19
N LEU A 94 -7.70 -14.73 4.61
CA LEU A 94 -7.88 -13.62 3.70
C LEU A 94 -8.61 -14.07 2.42
N THR A 95 -9.85 -13.62 2.25
CA THR A 95 -10.59 -13.68 1.00
C THR A 95 -10.49 -12.35 0.25
N THR A 96 -10.81 -12.33 -1.05
CA THR A 96 -10.95 -11.07 -1.79
C THR A 96 -11.92 -10.13 -1.07
N ARG A 97 -13.07 -10.63 -0.61
CA ARG A 97 -14.10 -9.82 0.08
C ARG A 97 -13.65 -9.25 1.43
N SER A 98 -12.81 -9.95 2.18
CA SER A 98 -12.21 -9.39 3.39
C SER A 98 -11.17 -8.32 3.06
N ALA A 99 -10.35 -8.53 2.02
CA ALA A 99 -9.42 -7.50 1.54
C ALA A 99 -10.18 -6.24 1.08
N ASP A 100 -11.34 -6.38 0.41
CA ASP A 100 -12.23 -5.26 0.08
C ASP A 100 -12.52 -4.40 1.31
N MET A 101 -12.88 -5.01 2.44
CA MET A 101 -13.19 -4.28 3.66
C MET A 101 -12.00 -3.51 4.21
N PHE A 102 -10.80 -4.09 4.26
CA PHE A 102 -9.62 -3.40 4.75
C PHE A 102 -9.23 -2.22 3.83
N PHE A 103 -9.12 -2.46 2.53
CA PHE A 103 -8.75 -1.41 1.57
C PHE A 103 -9.78 -0.27 1.53
N ILE A 104 -11.07 -0.58 1.57
CA ILE A 104 -12.14 0.42 1.59
C ILE A 104 -12.08 1.24 2.88
N ASN A 105 -11.88 0.60 4.04
CA ASN A 105 -11.81 1.30 5.33
C ASN A 105 -10.61 2.23 5.43
N TYR A 106 -9.45 1.88 4.85
CA TYR A 106 -8.22 2.67 5.01
C TYR A 106 -7.92 3.64 3.87
N LEU A 107 -8.25 3.29 2.62
CA LEU A 107 -7.92 4.11 1.44
C LEU A 107 -9.13 4.71 0.75
N GLY A 108 -10.34 4.32 1.16
CA GLY A 108 -11.56 4.64 0.46
C GLY A 108 -11.80 3.75 -0.76
N ARG A 109 -13.05 3.76 -1.22
CA ARG A 109 -13.61 2.79 -2.15
C ARG A 109 -12.88 2.70 -3.50
N SER A 110 -12.61 3.84 -4.12
CA SER A 110 -11.99 3.90 -5.46
C SER A 110 -10.56 3.36 -5.50
N VAL A 111 -9.80 3.52 -4.42
CA VAL A 111 -8.40 3.09 -4.35
C VAL A 111 -8.34 1.58 -4.08
N GLY A 112 -9.23 1.08 -3.21
CA GLY A 112 -9.35 -0.34 -2.90
C GLY A 112 -9.83 -1.16 -4.09
N GLU A 113 -10.91 -0.75 -4.75
CA GLU A 113 -11.48 -1.46 -5.91
C GLU A 113 -10.44 -1.74 -7.00
N LYS A 114 -9.63 -0.74 -7.38
CA LYS A 114 -8.59 -0.93 -8.40
C LYS A 114 -7.49 -1.92 -7.98
N TYR A 115 -7.05 -1.93 -6.71
CA TYR A 115 -6.07 -2.92 -6.24
C TYR A 115 -6.61 -4.36 -6.35
N LEU A 116 -7.91 -4.53 -6.09
CA LEU A 116 -8.56 -5.83 -6.09
C LEU A 116 -8.81 -6.35 -7.51
N CYS A 117 -9.17 -5.47 -8.45
CA CYS A 117 -9.18 -5.80 -9.87
C CYS A 117 -7.81 -6.33 -10.31
N GLU A 118 -6.74 -5.61 -9.94
CA GLU A 118 -5.35 -5.92 -10.33
C GLU A 118 -4.83 -7.24 -9.72
N ASN A 119 -5.20 -7.58 -8.48
CA ASN A 119 -4.59 -8.71 -7.75
C ASN A 119 -5.49 -9.95 -7.63
N PHE A 120 -6.81 -9.81 -7.84
CA PHE A 120 -7.76 -10.90 -7.66
C PHE A 120 -8.71 -11.09 -8.87
N GLY A 121 -8.48 -10.35 -9.97
CA GLY A 121 -9.19 -10.56 -11.24
C GLY A 121 -10.70 -10.32 -11.17
N ARG A 122 -11.17 -9.47 -10.25
CA ARG A 122 -12.60 -9.24 -10.03
C ARG A 122 -13.01 -7.85 -10.53
N ASP A 123 -13.90 -7.81 -11.52
CA ASP A 123 -14.51 -6.55 -11.95
C ASP A 123 -15.53 -6.08 -10.91
N PHE A 124 -15.27 -4.94 -10.27
CA PHE A 124 -16.21 -4.27 -9.38
C PHE A 124 -17.06 -3.28 -10.17
N LYS A 125 -18.39 -3.38 -10.06
CA LYS A 125 -19.30 -2.33 -10.50
C LYS A 125 -19.58 -1.38 -9.35
N ASN A 126 -19.69 -0.09 -9.67
CA ASN A 126 -20.10 0.92 -8.70
C ASN A 126 -21.41 0.49 -8.02
N GLY A 127 -21.41 0.37 -6.69
CA GLY A 127 -22.57 -0.07 -5.92
C GLY A 127 -22.56 -1.55 -5.51
N ASP A 128 -21.58 -2.35 -5.95
CA ASP A 128 -21.46 -3.74 -5.52
C ASP A 128 -21.34 -3.84 -3.99
N LYS A 129 -22.19 -4.68 -3.39
CA LYS A 129 -22.12 -4.98 -1.96
C LYS A 129 -21.02 -6.02 -1.72
N ILE A 130 -20.22 -5.80 -0.68
CA ILE A 130 -19.31 -6.82 -0.18
C ILE A 130 -20.18 -7.92 0.45
N ILE A 131 -20.26 -9.07 -0.22
CA ILE A 131 -21.03 -10.22 0.28
C ILE A 131 -20.14 -11.01 1.25
N LEU A 132 -20.35 -10.80 2.54
CA LEU A 132 -19.83 -11.61 3.64
C LEU A 132 -21.00 -11.95 4.57
N THR A 133 -20.90 -13.05 5.32
CA THR A 133 -21.87 -13.32 6.38
C THR A 133 -21.77 -12.23 7.46
N ASP A 134 -22.89 -11.87 8.08
CA ASP A 134 -22.89 -10.78 9.09
C ASP A 134 -21.95 -11.06 10.25
N LYS A 135 -21.82 -12.34 10.65
CA LYS A 135 -20.85 -12.80 11.64
C LYS A 135 -19.42 -12.45 11.22
N TYR A 136 -19.00 -12.91 10.04
CA TYR A 136 -17.63 -12.72 9.56
C TYR A 136 -17.32 -11.24 9.26
N LYS A 137 -18.31 -10.49 8.78
CA LYS A 137 -18.20 -9.04 8.60
C LYS A 137 -17.96 -8.31 9.93
N SER A 138 -18.65 -8.74 11.00
CA SER A 138 -18.50 -8.15 12.33
C SER A 138 -17.14 -8.46 12.94
N GLU A 139 -16.66 -9.70 12.79
CA GLU A 139 -15.31 -10.12 13.20
C GLU A 139 -14.23 -9.27 12.51
N LEU A 140 -14.31 -9.11 11.18
CA LEU A 140 -13.37 -8.26 10.43
C LEU A 140 -13.43 -6.80 10.85
N ASN A 141 -14.62 -6.25 11.15
CA ASN A 141 -14.73 -4.87 11.62
C ASN A 141 -14.03 -4.65 12.96
N LEU A 142 -14.11 -5.60 13.89
CA LEU A 142 -13.42 -5.52 15.17
C LEU A 142 -11.89 -5.50 14.97
N ILE A 143 -11.40 -6.33 14.06
CA ILE A 143 -9.97 -6.39 13.71
C ILE A 143 -9.52 -5.09 13.04
N ILE A 144 -10.30 -4.56 12.09
CA ILE A 144 -10.02 -3.27 11.46
C ILE A 144 -9.95 -2.17 12.52
N LEU A 145 -10.91 -2.12 13.45
CA LEU A 145 -10.92 -1.12 14.52
C LEU A 145 -9.71 -1.25 15.45
N LYS A 146 -9.28 -2.48 15.76
CA LYS A 146 -8.08 -2.76 16.57
C LYS A 146 -6.82 -2.12 15.99
N TYR A 147 -6.62 -2.20 14.68
CA TYR A 147 -5.41 -1.70 14.01
C TYR A 147 -5.53 -0.31 13.38
N LYS A 148 -6.71 0.32 13.50
CA LYS A 148 -7.03 1.54 12.76
C LYS A 148 -6.10 2.69 13.06
N SER A 149 -5.86 2.99 14.32
CA SER A 149 -5.06 4.14 14.75
C SER A 149 -3.61 4.03 14.27
N GLU A 150 -3.02 2.85 14.37
CA GLU A 150 -1.66 2.58 13.92
C GLU A 150 -1.53 2.76 12.40
N CYS A 151 -2.46 2.17 11.65
CA CYS A 151 -2.51 2.25 10.21
C CYS A 151 -2.69 3.70 9.71
N GLU A 152 -3.58 4.46 10.35
CA GLU A 152 -3.81 5.88 10.04
C GLU A 152 -2.57 6.74 10.34
N ALA A 153 -1.84 6.46 11.43
CA ALA A 153 -0.61 7.15 11.76
C ALA A 153 0.48 6.91 10.70
N SER A 154 0.68 5.65 10.30
CA SER A 154 1.64 5.26 9.26
C SER A 154 1.29 5.88 7.89
N LEU A 155 -0.01 5.88 7.52
CA LEU A 155 -0.48 6.57 6.31
C LEU A 155 -0.18 8.08 6.35
N CYS A 156 -0.46 8.73 7.48
CA CYS A 156 -0.20 10.16 7.66
C CYS A 156 1.30 10.48 7.52
N PHE A 157 2.16 9.63 8.09
CA PHE A 157 3.61 9.76 7.97
C PHE A 157 4.07 9.68 6.52
N ILE A 158 3.69 8.62 5.79
CA ILE A 158 4.07 8.42 4.38
C ILE A 158 3.59 9.58 3.50
N ILE A 159 2.35 10.05 3.71
CA ILE A 159 1.81 11.20 2.96
C ILE A 159 2.64 12.46 3.21
N SER A 160 2.98 12.72 4.46
CA SER A 160 3.72 13.91 4.86
C SER A 160 5.14 13.89 4.31
N LEU A 161 5.82 12.74 4.44
CA LEU A 161 7.16 12.51 3.89
C LEU A 161 7.18 12.70 2.37
N TYR A 162 6.24 12.05 1.66
CA TYR A 162 6.13 12.18 0.22
C TYR A 162 5.91 13.63 -0.23
N ARG A 163 5.03 14.37 0.45
CA ARG A 163 4.79 15.79 0.13
C ARG A 163 6.04 16.63 0.35
N ARG A 164 6.78 16.39 1.43
CA ARG A 164 8.04 17.08 1.74
C ARG A 164 9.07 16.83 0.63
N PHE A 165 9.32 15.57 0.29
CA PHE A 165 10.27 15.21 -0.76
C PHE A 165 9.82 15.70 -2.13
N LYS A 166 8.53 15.58 -2.46
CA LYS A 166 8.01 16.11 -3.73
C LYS A 166 8.28 17.60 -3.85
N ASN A 167 8.02 18.37 -2.80
CA ASN A 167 8.29 19.81 -2.83
C ASN A 167 9.78 20.11 -2.99
N TYR A 168 10.64 19.37 -2.30
CA TYR A 168 12.09 19.55 -2.37
C TYR A 168 12.70 19.09 -3.69
N ILE A 169 12.20 18.02 -4.30
CA ILE A 169 12.79 17.45 -5.52
C ILE A 169 12.16 18.08 -6.75
N ILE A 170 10.83 18.15 -6.82
CA ILE A 170 10.12 18.54 -8.04
C ILE A 170 10.08 20.05 -8.24
N TYR A 171 9.90 20.82 -7.16
CA TYR A 171 9.70 22.27 -7.24
C TYR A 171 10.90 23.09 -6.75
N ALA A 172 12.00 22.46 -6.33
CA ALA A 172 13.29 23.12 -6.19
C ALA A 172 14.10 23.04 -7.49
#